data_AF-A0A835Q2N2-F1
#
_entry.id   AF-A0A835Q2N2-F1
#
_cell.length_a   1.000
_cell.length_b   1.000
_cell.length_c   1.000
_cell.angle_alpha   90.00
_cell.angle_beta   90.00
_cell.angle_gamma   90.00
#
_symmetry.space_group_name_H-M   'P 1'
#
loop_
_entity.id
_entity.type
_entity.pdbx_description
1 polymer ?
#
loop_
_entity_poly.entity_id
_entity_poly.type
_entity_poly.pdbx_seq_one_letter_code
_entity_poly.pdbx_strand_id
1 'polypeptide(L)' 'MGALKRKKFRFCIDRGGTFTDIYAEVPGRDCCVMKLLSVDPANYDDAPIEGIRRILEEYTGIKSPIFQDSHRQD' A
#
# COMPACT_ATOMS: atom_id res chain seq x y z
N MET A 1 27.59 -21.45 -1.75
CA MET A 1 26.13 -21.49 -1.53
C MET A 1 25.69 -20.14 -0.99
N GLY A 2 25.22 -19.24 -1.87
CA GLY A 2 24.79 -17.90 -1.47
C GLY A 2 23.48 -17.96 -0.68
N ALA A 3 23.43 -17.30 0.48
CA ALA A 3 22.23 -17.22 1.29
C ALA A 3 21.05 -16.69 0.46
N LEU A 4 19.93 -17.40 0.45
CA LEU A 4 18.70 -16.97 -0.19
C LEU A 4 18.22 -15.68 0.51
N LYS A 5 18.53 -14.51 -0.06
CA LYS A 5 17.97 -13.25 0.43
C LYS A 5 16.45 -13.36 0.35
N ARG A 6 15.78 -13.37 1.51
CA ARG A 6 14.33 -13.18 1.60
C ARG A 6 13.99 -11.87 0.90
N LYS A 7 13.46 -11.97 -0.32
CA LYS A 7 12.98 -10.81 -1.07
C LYS A 7 11.75 -10.28 -0.33
N LYS A 8 11.82 -9.04 0.16
CA LYS A 8 10.72 -8.34 0.85
C LYS A 8 10.10 -7.33 -0.10
N PHE A 9 8.82 -7.04 0.09
CA PHE A 9 8.21 -5.86 -0.53
C PHE A 9 8.96 -4.61 -0.07
N ARG A 10 9.15 -3.66 -1.00
CA ARG A 10 9.63 -2.31 -0.69
C ARG A 10 8.65 -1.32 -1.29
N PHE A 11 8.28 -0.32 -0.50
CA PHE A 11 7.33 0.70 -0.90
C PHE A 11 7.99 2.07 -0.86
N CYS A 12 7.71 2.89 -1.87
CA CYS A 12 7.96 4.32 -1.87
C CYS A 12 6.61 5.01 -1.99
N ILE A 13 6.36 5.96 -1.10
CA ILE A 13 5.08 6.67 -1.01
C ILE A 13 5.36 8.16 -1.19
N ASP A 14 4.64 8.79 -2.11
CA ASP A 14 4.63 10.23 -2.30
C ASP A 14 3.23 10.77 -1.98
N ARG A 15 3.10 11.45 -0.84
CA ARG A 15 1.85 12.08 -0.42
C ARG A 15 1.74 13.44 -1.10
N GLY A 16 0.79 13.59 -2.01
CA GLY A 16 0.46 14.86 -2.66
C GLY A 16 -0.85 15.48 -2.17
N GLY A 17 -1.21 16.63 -2.74
CA GLY A 17 -2.46 17.33 -2.41
C GLY A 17 -3.71 16.60 -2.90
N THR A 18 -3.80 16.33 -4.21
CA THR A 18 -4.96 15.60 -4.79
C THR A 18 -4.77 14.10 -4.76
N PHE A 19 -3.55 13.64 -5.00
CA PHE A 19 -3.24 12.22 -5.12
C PHE A 19 -2.05 11.80 -4.27
N THR A 20 -2.09 10.56 -3.82
CA THR A 20 -0.96 9.83 -3.25
C THR A 20 -0.50 8.80 -4.25
N ASP A 21 0.78 8.84 -4.59
CA ASP A 21 1.42 7.88 -5.48
C ASP A 21 2.18 6.82 -4.66
N ILE A 22 2.01 5.56 -5.04
CA ILE A 22 2.60 4.39 -4.40
C ILE A 22 3.39 3.63 -5.46
N TYR A 23 4.67 3.41 -5.20
CA TYR A 23 5.52 2.50 -5.96
C TYR A 23 5.91 1.32 -5.09
N ALA A 24 5.82 0.10 -5.63
CA ALA A 24 6.17 -1.12 -4.93
C ALA A 24 7.11 -2.01 -5.74
N GLU A 25 8.21 -2.43 -5.13
CA GLU A 25 9.04 -3.52 -5.64
C GLU A 25 8.56 -4.83 -5.05
N VAL A 26 8.00 -5.69 -5.91
CA VAL A 26 7.38 -6.95 -5.51
C VAL A 26 8.42 -8.08 -5.57
N PRO A 27 8.55 -8.92 -4.52
CA PRO A 27 9.47 -10.05 -4.50
C PRO A 27 9.31 -11.00 -5.69
N GLY A 28 10.28 -10.98 -6.61
CA GLY A 28 10.30 -11.92 -7.73
C GLY A 28 9.27 -11.62 -8.83
N ARG A 29 8.71 -10.41 -8.83
CA ARG A 29 7.81 -9.90 -9.88
C ARG A 29 8.26 -8.50 -10.29
N ASP A 30 7.60 -7.97 -11.33
CA ASP A 30 7.78 -6.59 -11.74
C ASP A 30 7.28 -5.61 -10.68
N CYS A 31 7.71 -4.36 -10.80
CA CYS A 31 7.24 -3.30 -9.93
C CYS A 31 5.77 -2.96 -10.22
N CYS A 32 5.10 -2.43 -9.20
CA CYS A 32 3.72 -1.97 -9.28
C CYS A 32 3.67 -0.48 -8.94
N VAL A 33 2.78 0.26 -9.62
CA VAL A 33 2.48 1.66 -9.34
C VAL A 33 0.99 1.81 -9.11
N MET A 34 0.60 2.53 -8.08
CA MET A 34 -0.78 2.84 -7.74
C MET A 34 -0.92 4.32 -7.41
N LYS A 35 -2.03 4.93 -7.84
CA LYS A 35 -2.39 6.30 -7.52
C LYS A 35 -3.75 6.29 -6.84
N LEU A 36 -3.85 6.89 -5.67
CA LEU A 36 -5.10 7.05 -4.92
C LEU A 36 -5.40 8.54 -4.73
N LEU A 37 -6.68 8.89 -4.58
CA LEU A 37 -7.03 10.20 -4.05
C LEU A 37 -6.38 10.34 -2.66
N SER A 38 -5.77 11.49 -2.37
CA SER A 38 -5.15 11.70 -1.05
C SER A 38 -6.19 11.70 0.07
N VAL A 39 -7.44 12.05 -0.24
CA VAL A 39 -8.57 12.11 0.70
C VAL A 39 -9.79 11.48 0.04
N ASP A 40 -10.25 10.36 0.58
CA ASP A 40 -11.46 9.66 0.14
C ASP A 40 -12.13 8.94 1.32
N PRO A 41 -12.76 9.69 2.25
CA PRO A 41 -13.24 9.15 3.52
C PRO A 41 -14.37 8.12 3.38
N ALA A 42 -15.01 8.03 2.21
CA ALA A 42 -16.02 7.03 1.94
C ALA A 42 -15.40 5.63 1.74
N ASN A 43 -14.10 5.55 1.45
CA ASN A 43 -13.43 4.31 1.06
C ASN A 43 -12.27 3.94 1.99
N TYR A 44 -11.51 4.91 2.50
CA TYR A 44 -10.35 4.68 3.37
C TYR A 44 -9.98 5.94 4.18
N ASP A 45 -9.37 5.72 5.34
CA ASP A 45 -8.93 6.82 6.21
C ASP A 45 -7.56 7.39 5.80
N ASP A 46 -6.65 6.56 5.28
CA ASP A 46 -5.29 6.95 4.89
C ASP A 46 -4.90 6.29 3.56
N ALA A 47 -4.63 7.13 2.55
CA ALA A 47 -4.31 6.67 1.20
C ALA A 47 -3.04 5.80 1.13
N PRO A 48 -1.92 6.13 1.81
CA PRO A 48 -0.75 5.24 1.87
C PRO A 48 -1.04 3.85 2.44
N ILE A 49 -1.73 3.77 3.58
CA ILE A 49 -2.08 2.49 4.19
C ILE A 49 -2.94 1.68 3.24
N GLU A 50 -3.95 2.31 2.64
CA GLU A 50 -4.82 1.65 1.68
C GLU A 50 -4.06 1.17 0.44
N GLY A 51 -3.14 1.97 -0.10
CA GLY A 51 -2.32 1.59 -1.25
C GLY A 51 -1.44 0.38 -0.95
N ILE A 52 -0.80 0.35 0.21
CA ILE A 52 -0.02 -0.81 0.68
C ILE A 52 -0.94 -2.03 0.82
N ARG A 53 -2.12 -1.88 1.43
CA ARG A 53 -3.10 -2.96 1.61
C ARG A 53 -3.49 -3.57 0.26
N ARG A 54 -3.93 -2.76 -0.71
CA ARG A 54 -4.34 -3.23 -2.05
C ARG A 54 -3.23 -3.99 -2.77
N ILE A 55 -2.00 -3.47 -2.74
CA ILE A 55 -0.85 -4.13 -3.39
C ILE A 55 -0.53 -5.46 -2.69
N LEU A 56 -0.55 -5.51 -1.35
CA LEU A 56 -0.34 -6.77 -0.62
C LEU A 56 -1.43 -7.79 -0.96
N GLU A 57 -2.70 -7.39 -1.01
CA GLU A 57 -3.81 -8.29 -1.38
C GLU A 57 -3.63 -8.84 -2.80
N GLU A 58 -3.31 -7.97 -3.76
CA GLU A 58 -3.12 -8.34 -5.16
C GLU A 58 -2.00 -9.38 -5.34
N TYR A 59 -0.85 -9.18 -4.69
CA TYR A 59 0.32 -10.03 -4.91
C TYR A 59 0.44 -11.22 -3.95
N THR A 60 -0.28 -11.21 -2.83
CA THR A 60 -0.29 -12.35 -1.88
C THR A 60 -1.58 -13.17 -1.95
N GLY A 61 -2.67 -12.60 -2.47
CA GLY A 61 -4.00 -13.22 -2.44
C GLY A 61 -4.65 -13.25 -1.04
N ILE A 62 -3.97 -12.72 -0.02
CA ILE A 62 -4.48 -12.68 1.35
C ILE A 62 -5.26 -11.39 1.52
N LYS A 63 -6.57 -11.49 1.77
CA LYS A 63 -7.39 -10.33 2.13
C LYS A 63 -7.03 -9.81 3.51
N SER A 64 -6.77 -8.52 3.61
CA SER A 64 -6.52 -7.79 4.85
C SER A 64 -7.75 -6.95 5.18
N PRO A 65 -8.13 -6.82 6.46
CA PRO A 65 -9.14 -5.83 6.84
C PRO A 65 -8.71 -4.43 6.38
N ILE A 66 -9.68 -3.60 6.02
CA ILE A 66 -9.46 -2.17 5.80
C ILE A 66 -9.03 -1.59 7.14
N PHE A 67 -7.91 -0.88 7.14
CA PHE A 67 -7.50 -0.12 8.32
C PHE A 67 -8.43 1.08 8.46
N GLN A 68 -9.15 1.14 9.57
CA GLN A 68 -9.96 2.27 9.98
C GLN A 68 -9.40 2.78 11.30
N ASP A 69 -9.05 4.06 11.37
CA ASP A 69 -8.51 4.64 12.61
C ASP A 69 -9.67 4.97 13.55
N SER A 70 -9.86 4.14 14.58
CA SER A 70 -10.93 4.32 15.57
C SER A 70 -10.69 5.51 16.52
N HIS A 71 -9.57 6.23 16.41
CA HIS A 71 -9.27 7.40 17.24
C HIS A 71 -9.72 8.74 16.64
N ARG A 72 -10.52 8.72 15.57
CA ARG A 72 -11.22 9.92 15.08
C ARG A 72 -12.46 10.21 15.94
N GLN A 73 -12.25 10.52 17.22
CA GLN A 73 -13.20 11.30 18.01
C GLN A 73 -12.57 12.68 18.20
N ASP A 74 -13.29 13.67 17.68
CA ASP A 74 -13.17 15.11 17.89
C ASP A 74 -12.69 15.52 19.30
#